data_AF-A0A293LBG0-F1
#
_entry.id   AF-A0A293LBG0-F1
#
_cell.length_a   1.000
_cell.length_b   1.000
_cell.length_c   1.000
_cell.angle_alpha   90.00
_cell.angle_beta   90.00
_cell.angle_gamma   90.00
#
_symmetry.space_group_name_H-M   'P 1'
#
loop_
_entity.id
_entity.type
_entity.pdbx_description
1 polymer ?
#
loop_
_entity_poly.entity_id
_entity_poly.type
_entity_poly.pdbx_seq_one_letter_code
_entity_poly.pdbx_strand_id
1 'polypeptide(L)'
;MCPLCEEEVLSKDLFNHLGSVCPKRPLVCEHCGLNFHKELLTDHKAHCSDKIVTCEHCGIDGILLGELGMHYEECERKPWCCTMKEYGCTFEGPRKSLIEHLTFEDHIQYIVTHFKELSVINKEQQEEIGHLNFQLDALTKAVKEGNRRVSTTLTTISRALHAQQEENKKLLAKLDELSRMIEQKTIHP
;
A
#
# COMPACT_ATOMS: atom_id res chain seq x y z
N MET A 1 -33.09 35.44 19.95
CA MET A 1 -32.11 34.67 19.15
C MET A 1 -30.88 35.53 18.90
N CYS A 2 -29.68 35.01 19.18
CA CYS A 2 -28.41 35.67 18.87
C CYS A 2 -28.07 35.51 17.39
N PRO A 3 -27.64 36.57 16.67
CA PRO A 3 -27.31 36.48 15.24
C PRO A 3 -25.98 35.77 14.94
N LEU A 4 -25.14 35.50 15.95
CA LEU A 4 -23.82 34.88 15.78
C LEU A 4 -23.82 33.40 16.17
N CYS A 5 -24.43 33.04 17.31
CA CYS A 5 -24.46 31.67 17.83
C CYS A 5 -25.83 31.00 17.83
N GLU A 6 -26.87 31.69 17.34
CA GLU A 6 -28.24 31.19 17.22
C GLU A 6 -28.92 30.81 18.56
N GLU A 7 -28.26 31.01 19.70
CA GLU A 7 -28.84 30.75 21.02
C GLU A 7 -30.00 31.70 21.35
N GLU A 8 -30.97 31.18 22.11
CA GLU A 8 -32.07 31.97 22.65
C GLU A 8 -31.59 32.84 23.83
N VAL A 9 -31.41 34.14 23.54
CA VAL A 9 -31.01 35.16 24.52
C VAL A 9 -32.13 36.20 24.65
N LEU A 10 -32.41 36.62 25.89
CA LEU A 10 -33.35 37.71 26.16
C LEU A 10 -32.87 39.01 25.50
N SER A 11 -33.78 39.77 24.90
CA SER A 11 -33.43 41.00 24.17
C SER A 11 -32.62 42.01 25.01
N LYS A 12 -32.96 42.15 26.30
CA LYS A 12 -32.23 43.03 27.25
C LYS A 12 -30.77 42.59 27.51
N ASP A 13 -30.47 41.30 27.34
CA ASP A 13 -29.16 40.71 27.63
C ASP A 13 -28.33 40.50 26.36
N LEU A 14 -28.93 40.71 25.17
CA LEU A 14 -28.28 40.47 23.88
C LEU A 14 -27.00 41.29 23.68
N PHE A 15 -26.99 42.56 24.13
CA PHE A 15 -25.80 43.40 24.05
C PHE A 15 -24.64 42.85 24.90
N ASN A 16 -24.93 42.48 26.16
CA ASN A 16 -23.96 41.88 27.06
C ASN A 16 -23.48 40.51 26.55
N HIS A 17 -24.39 39.74 25.96
CA HIS A 17 -24.09 38.46 25.35
C HIS A 17 -23.10 38.62 24.20
N LEU A 18 -23.36 39.51 23.22
CA LEU A 18 -22.44 39.78 22.11
C LEU A 18 -21.09 40.35 22.60
N GLY A 19 -21.11 41.18 23.64
CA GLY A 19 -19.93 41.84 24.17
C GLY A 19 -18.97 40.95 24.96
N SER A 20 -19.45 39.89 25.63
CA SER A 20 -18.63 39.13 26.60
C SER A 20 -18.86 37.60 26.60
N VAL A 21 -20.10 37.17 26.43
CA VAL A 21 -20.51 35.77 26.63
C VAL A 21 -20.37 34.96 25.35
N CYS A 22 -20.88 35.49 24.23
CA CYS A 22 -21.05 34.80 22.95
C CYS A 22 -19.77 34.08 22.51
N PRO A 23 -19.81 32.75 22.27
CA PRO A 23 -18.65 31.97 21.82
C PRO A 23 -18.21 32.33 20.39
N LYS A 24 -19.14 32.85 19.59
CA LYS A 24 -18.90 33.29 18.21
C LYS A 24 -18.63 34.79 18.07
N ARG A 25 -18.48 35.54 19.17
CA ARG A 25 -18.05 36.95 19.06
C ARG A 25 -16.65 37.04 18.43
N PRO A 26 -16.40 37.96 17.51
CA PRO A 26 -15.09 38.16 16.93
C PRO A 26 -14.13 38.78 17.96
N LEU A 27 -12.91 38.27 18.01
CA LEU A 27 -11.80 38.78 18.81
C LEU A 27 -10.55 38.83 17.95
N VAL A 28 -9.71 39.83 18.18
CA VAL A 28 -8.47 40.04 17.43
C VAL A 28 -7.35 39.17 18.01
N CYS A 29 -6.63 38.46 17.15
CA CYS A 29 -5.40 37.78 17.53
C CYS A 29 -4.28 38.81 17.77
N GLU A 30 -3.57 38.68 18.89
CA GLU A 30 -2.49 39.61 19.26
C GLU A 30 -1.20 39.41 18.44
N HIS A 31 -1.09 38.29 17.74
CA HIS A 31 0.08 37.96 16.91
C HIS A 31 -0.09 38.44 15.46
N CYS A 32 -1.22 38.11 14.81
CA CYS A 32 -1.46 38.45 13.40
C CYS A 32 -2.45 39.61 13.18
N GLY A 33 -3.13 40.09 14.22
CA GLY A 33 -4.11 41.17 14.10
C GLY A 33 -5.44 40.79 13.41
N LEU A 34 -5.63 39.52 13.02
CA LEU A 34 -6.85 39.04 12.37
C LEU A 34 -7.97 38.70 13.36
N ASN A 35 -9.21 38.75 12.91
CA ASN A 35 -10.39 38.44 13.71
C ASN A 35 -10.72 36.94 13.67
N PHE A 36 -10.96 36.36 14.84
CA PHE A 36 -11.40 34.97 15.02
C PHE A 36 -12.60 34.92 15.97
N HIS A 37 -13.46 33.92 15.81
CA HIS A 37 -14.46 33.60 16.84
C HIS A 37 -13.74 33.25 18.15
N LYS A 38 -14.29 33.70 19.28
CA LYS A 38 -13.73 33.43 20.62
C LYS A 38 -13.43 31.95 20.85
N GLU A 39 -14.28 31.05 20.38
CA GLU A 39 -14.09 29.60 20.49
C GLU A 39 -12.87 29.07 19.70
N LEU A 40 -12.51 29.70 18.58
CA LEU A 40 -11.39 29.29 17.72
C LEU A 40 -10.08 30.05 18.03
N LEU A 41 -10.17 31.20 18.70
CA LEU A 41 -9.01 32.06 18.94
C LEU A 41 -7.91 31.36 19.75
N THR A 42 -8.27 30.53 20.73
CA THR A 42 -7.28 29.82 21.56
C THR A 42 -6.45 28.84 20.72
N ASP A 43 -7.12 28.06 19.88
CA ASP A 43 -6.46 27.11 18.97
C ASP A 43 -5.61 27.84 17.92
N HIS A 44 -6.17 28.92 17.33
CA HIS A 44 -5.41 29.77 16.42
C HIS A 44 -4.16 30.36 17.07
N LYS A 45 -4.25 30.90 18.29
CA LYS A 45 -3.08 31.47 19.00
C LYS A 45 -1.97 30.43 19.23
N ALA A 46 -2.31 29.16 19.41
CA ALA A 46 -1.32 28.10 19.55
C ALA A 46 -0.53 27.87 18.25
N HIS A 47 -1.19 28.01 17.09
CA HIS A 47 -0.67 27.70 15.76
C HIS A 47 -0.48 28.93 14.85
N CYS A 48 -0.58 30.14 15.40
CA CYS A 48 -0.54 31.37 14.62
C CYS A 48 0.86 31.53 14.01
N SER A 49 0.96 31.61 12.69
CA SER A 49 2.25 31.75 12.00
C SER A 49 3.03 32.99 12.44
N ASP A 50 2.33 34.07 12.81
CA ASP A 50 2.93 35.35 13.24
C ASP A 50 3.32 35.36 14.72
N LYS A 51 3.06 34.27 15.45
CA LYS A 51 3.50 34.12 16.83
C LYS A 51 5.02 34.03 16.86
N ILE A 52 5.65 34.91 17.62
CA ILE A 52 7.09 34.86 17.87
C ILE A 52 7.39 33.75 18.88
N VAL A 53 8.40 32.94 18.57
CA VAL A 53 8.90 31.84 19.39
C VAL A 53 10.43 31.88 19.47
N THR A 54 10.95 31.24 20.52
CA THR A 54 12.38 31.05 20.72
C THR A 54 12.77 29.63 20.29
N CYS A 55 13.85 29.49 19.53
CA CYS A 55 14.35 28.18 19.13
C CYS A 55 14.94 27.42 20.33
N GLU A 56 14.46 26.21 20.57
CA GLU A 56 14.88 25.36 21.69
C GLU A 56 16.34 24.88 21.61
N HIS A 57 16.91 24.87 20.40
CA HIS A 57 18.28 24.37 20.18
C HIS A 57 19.34 25.48 20.22
N CYS A 58 19.09 26.62 19.57
CA CYS A 58 20.05 27.72 19.52
C CYS A 58 19.75 28.86 20.50
N GLY A 59 18.54 28.91 21.07
CA GLY A 59 18.10 29.98 21.96
C GLY A 59 17.85 31.31 21.25
N ILE A 60 17.86 31.34 19.90
CA ILE A 60 17.54 32.55 19.14
C ILE A 60 16.05 32.83 19.30
N ASP A 61 15.74 34.04 19.77
CA ASP A 61 14.39 34.56 19.88
C ASP A 61 14.00 35.36 18.62
N GLY A 62 12.72 35.69 18.48
CA GLY A 62 12.24 36.51 17.36
C GLY A 62 11.88 35.73 16.10
N ILE A 63 11.76 34.40 16.17
CA ILE A 63 11.42 33.56 15.02
C ILE A 63 9.89 33.47 14.93
N LEU A 64 9.33 33.74 13.76
CA LEU A 64 7.90 33.49 13.52
C LEU A 64 7.64 31.99 13.53
N LEU A 65 6.57 31.54 14.18
CA LEU A 65 6.21 30.12 14.24
C LEU A 65 6.05 29.52 12.84
N GLY A 66 5.56 30.30 11.87
CA GLY A 66 5.47 29.89 10.46
C GLY A 66 6.84 29.71 9.78
N GLU A 67 7.88 30.38 10.27
CA GLU A 67 9.26 30.30 9.76
C GLU A 67 10.13 29.31 10.54
N LEU A 68 9.64 28.80 11.68
CA LEU A 68 10.40 27.91 12.56
C LEU A 68 10.88 26.63 11.83
N GLY A 69 10.11 26.14 10.87
CA GLY A 69 10.51 25.00 10.03
C GLY A 69 11.78 25.28 9.24
N MET A 70 11.83 26.40 8.51
CA MET A 70 13.01 26.83 7.76
C MET A 70 14.19 27.11 8.69
N HIS A 71 13.94 27.75 9.84
CA HIS A 71 14.96 27.96 10.85
C HIS A 71 15.59 26.63 11.31
N TYR A 72 14.80 25.59 11.55
CA TYR A 72 15.32 24.29 11.96
C TYR A 72 16.18 23.59 10.90
N GLU A 73 16.05 23.92 9.61
CA GLU A 73 16.92 23.38 8.56
C GLU A 73 18.32 24.01 8.59
N GLU A 74 18.39 25.29 8.99
CA GLU A 74 19.63 26.08 9.03
C GLU A 74 20.23 26.21 10.43
N CYS A 75 19.49 25.81 11.47
CA CYS A 75 19.88 25.96 12.87
C CYS A 75 21.19 25.23 13.17
N GLU A 76 22.26 26.00 13.44
CA GLU A 76 23.60 25.46 13.66
C GLU A 76 23.69 24.54 14.89
N ARG A 77 22.85 24.78 15.90
CA ARG A 77 22.84 24.04 17.17
C ARG A 77 21.82 22.91 17.24
N LYS A 78 20.95 22.80 16.23
CA LYS A 78 20.05 21.64 16.14
C LYS A 78 20.91 20.38 16.00
N PRO A 79 20.70 19.35 16.82
CA PRO A 79 21.39 18.08 16.65
C PRO A 79 20.91 17.38 15.40
N TRP A 80 21.86 16.86 14.62
CA TRP A 80 21.64 16.05 13.43
C TRP A 80 22.19 14.66 13.68
N CYS A 81 21.37 13.66 13.36
CA CYS A 81 21.79 12.26 13.36
C CYS A 81 22.53 11.94 12.05
N CYS A 82 23.48 11.01 12.13
CA CYS A 82 24.08 10.44 10.93
C CYS A 82 23.04 9.72 10.06
N THR A 83 23.19 9.83 8.73
CA THR A 83 22.34 9.12 7.75
C THR A 83 22.43 7.60 7.89
N MET A 84 23.52 7.08 8.46
CA MET A 84 23.74 5.66 8.71
C MET A 84 23.16 5.18 10.05
N LYS A 85 22.28 5.96 10.71
CA LYS A 85 21.68 5.59 12.00
C LYS A 85 20.92 4.27 11.95
N GLU A 86 20.20 4.01 10.85
CA GLU A 86 19.49 2.74 10.63
C GLU A 86 20.43 1.53 10.51
N TYR A 87 21.70 1.78 10.15
CA TYR A 87 22.74 0.76 10.02
C TYR A 87 23.63 0.66 11.27
N GLY A 88 23.27 1.35 12.36
CA GLY A 88 23.92 1.24 13.66
C GLY A 88 24.85 2.41 14.03
N CYS A 89 24.97 3.44 13.20
CA CYS A 89 25.75 4.62 13.59
C CYS A 89 25.03 5.42 14.70
N THR A 90 25.73 5.72 15.79
CA THR A 90 25.16 6.41 16.96
C THR A 90 25.47 7.90 16.98
N PHE A 91 26.11 8.43 15.93
CA PHE A 91 26.49 9.84 15.90
C PHE A 91 25.26 10.77 15.89
N GLU A 92 25.27 11.72 16.81
CA GLU A 92 24.33 12.82 16.90
C GLU A 92 25.07 14.08 17.36
N GLY A 93 24.91 15.19 16.62
CA GLY A 93 25.59 16.43 16.97
C GLY A 93 25.31 17.59 16.01
N PRO A 94 25.92 18.76 16.24
CA PRO A 94 25.77 19.93 15.38
C PRO A 94 26.17 19.64 13.93
N ARG A 95 25.62 20.41 12.98
CA ARG A 95 25.85 20.23 11.54
C ARG A 95 27.34 20.19 11.16
N LYS A 96 28.17 21.03 11.78
CA LYS A 96 29.62 21.08 11.52
C LYS A 96 30.31 19.75 11.87
N SER A 97 30.04 19.23 13.08
CA SER A 97 30.56 17.94 13.54
C SER A 97 29.99 16.76 12.74
N LEU A 98 28.75 16.85 12.26
CA LEU A 98 28.20 15.84 11.36
C LEU A 98 28.96 15.77 10.04
N ILE A 99 29.26 16.93 9.43
CA ILE A 99 30.02 16.97 8.17
C ILE A 99 31.40 16.35 8.37
N GLU A 100 32.09 16.68 9.46
CA GLU A 100 33.36 16.04 9.82
C GLU A 100 33.16 14.53 10.00
N HIS A 101 32.18 14.10 10.80
CA HIS A 101 31.85 12.68 11.03
C HIS A 101 31.64 11.88 9.73
N LEU A 102 30.95 12.45 8.75
CA LEU A 102 30.67 11.81 7.46
C LEU A 102 31.91 11.62 6.59
N THR A 103 33.01 12.32 6.88
CA THR A 103 34.30 12.16 6.17
C THR A 103 35.18 11.06 6.76
N PHE A 104 34.83 10.46 7.90
CA PHE A 104 35.60 9.38 8.51
C PHE A 104 35.30 8.00 7.89
N GLU A 105 36.29 7.11 7.99
CA GLU A 105 36.30 5.75 7.42
C GLU A 105 35.36 4.75 8.13
N ASP A 106 34.76 5.12 9.26
CA ASP A 106 33.98 4.18 10.09
C ASP A 106 32.74 3.65 9.37
N HIS A 107 32.12 4.44 8.47
CA HIS A 107 30.97 3.99 7.67
C HIS A 107 31.34 2.99 6.58
N ILE A 108 32.56 3.04 6.05
CA ILE A 108 33.00 2.14 4.99
C ILE A 108 32.99 0.71 5.50
N GLN A 109 33.35 0.46 6.77
CA GLN A 109 33.30 -0.88 7.33
C GLN A 109 31.86 -1.42 7.44
N TYR A 110 30.89 -0.60 7.84
CA TYR A 110 29.47 -1.01 7.84
C TYR A 110 28.98 -1.32 6.41
N ILE A 111 29.33 -0.48 5.45
CA ILE A 111 28.99 -0.68 4.03
C ILE A 111 29.61 -1.97 3.49
N VAL A 112 30.89 -2.23 3.77
CA VAL A 112 31.59 -3.43 3.32
C VAL A 112 31.00 -4.69 3.95
N THR A 113 30.69 -4.67 5.25
CA THR A 113 30.05 -5.80 5.93
C THR A 113 28.68 -6.08 5.31
N HIS A 114 27.84 -5.05 5.15
CA HIS A 114 26.51 -5.20 4.56
C HIS A 114 26.58 -5.65 3.09
N PHE A 115 27.54 -5.15 2.32
CA PHE A 115 27.74 -5.59 0.94
C PHE A 115 28.13 -7.07 0.85
N LYS A 116 28.96 -7.58 1.79
CA LYS A 116 29.28 -9.01 1.88
C LYS A 116 28.04 -9.84 2.19
N GLU A 117 27.21 -9.42 3.13
CA GLU A 117 25.93 -10.08 3.46
C GLU A 117 25.01 -10.12 2.23
N LEU A 118 24.83 -8.97 1.56
CA LEU A 118 24.04 -8.89 0.33
C LEU A 118 24.59 -9.80 -0.78
N SER A 119 25.91 -9.93 -0.91
CA SER A 119 26.51 -10.85 -1.88
C SER A 119 26.21 -12.32 -1.57
N VAL A 120 26.14 -12.70 -0.29
CA VAL A 120 25.77 -14.07 0.12
C VAL A 120 24.29 -14.32 -0.18
N ILE A 121 23.41 -13.42 0.23
CA ILE A 121 21.97 -13.50 -0.02
C ILE A 121 21.68 -13.57 -1.52
N ASN A 122 22.35 -12.75 -2.32
CA ASN A 122 22.17 -12.75 -3.77
C ASN A 122 22.54 -14.12 -4.37
N LYS A 123 23.64 -14.72 -3.90
CA LYS A 123 24.05 -16.06 -4.35
C LYS A 123 23.01 -17.12 -3.98
N GLU A 124 22.51 -17.11 -2.75
CA GLU A 124 21.45 -18.03 -2.30
C GLU A 124 20.17 -17.88 -3.14
N GLN A 125 19.78 -16.62 -3.44
CA GLN A 125 18.64 -16.34 -4.31
C GLN A 125 18.85 -16.86 -5.73
N GLN A 126 20.06 -16.75 -6.30
CA GLN A 126 20.34 -17.32 -7.62
C GLN A 126 20.25 -18.85 -7.63
N GLU A 127 20.70 -19.51 -6.55
CA GLU A 127 20.58 -20.96 -6.40
C GLU A 127 19.10 -21.39 -6.29
N GLU A 128 18.30 -20.67 -5.51
CA GLU A 128 16.85 -20.93 -5.38
C GLU A 128 16.11 -20.72 -6.70
N ILE A 129 16.39 -19.62 -7.41
CA ILE A 129 15.85 -19.38 -8.76
C ILE A 129 16.22 -20.52 -9.71
N GLY A 130 17.47 -20.99 -9.65
CA GLY A 130 17.92 -22.15 -10.43
C GLY A 130 17.12 -23.41 -10.12
N HIS A 131 16.90 -23.70 -8.85
CA HIS A 131 16.10 -24.84 -8.40
C HIS A 131 14.63 -24.74 -8.84
N LEU A 132 14.00 -23.57 -8.67
CA LEU A 132 12.62 -23.33 -9.10
C LEU A 132 12.46 -23.47 -10.62
N ASN A 133 13.41 -22.97 -11.40
CA ASN A 133 13.42 -23.14 -12.86
C ASN A 133 13.54 -24.62 -13.27
N PHE A 134 14.36 -25.39 -12.56
CA PHE A 134 14.46 -26.83 -12.79
C PHE A 134 13.13 -27.55 -12.49
N GLN A 135 12.48 -27.22 -11.38
CA GLN A 135 11.16 -27.77 -11.03
C GLN A 135 10.10 -27.40 -12.07
N LEU A 136 10.11 -26.15 -12.55
CA LEU A 136 9.17 -25.68 -13.58
C LEU A 136 9.35 -26.43 -14.90
N ASP A 137 10.59 -26.69 -15.34
CA ASP A 137 10.87 -27.49 -16.54
C ASP A 137 10.38 -28.95 -16.38
N ALA A 138 10.65 -29.55 -15.22
CA ALA A 138 10.19 -30.90 -14.91
C ALA A 138 8.65 -31.00 -14.95
N LEU A 139 7.96 -30.06 -14.30
CA LEU A 139 6.50 -30.00 -14.31
C LEU A 139 5.95 -29.76 -15.73
N THR A 140 6.58 -28.87 -16.49
CA THR A 140 6.20 -28.59 -17.88
C THR A 140 6.31 -29.84 -18.75
N LYS A 141 7.39 -30.62 -18.59
CA LYS A 141 7.57 -31.91 -19.28
C LYS A 141 6.50 -32.91 -18.86
N ALA A 142 6.23 -33.03 -17.57
CA ALA A 142 5.20 -33.94 -17.05
C ALA A 142 3.81 -33.60 -17.59
N VAL A 143 3.43 -32.32 -17.64
CA VAL A 143 2.16 -31.86 -18.21
C VAL A 143 2.09 -32.15 -19.72
N LYS A 144 3.15 -31.86 -20.48
CA LYS A 144 3.22 -32.17 -21.91
C LYS A 144 3.03 -33.67 -22.17
N GLU A 145 3.68 -34.52 -21.38
CA GLU A 145 3.54 -35.97 -21.50
C GLU A 145 2.15 -36.46 -21.08
N GLY A 146 1.58 -35.89 -20.01
CA GLY A 146 0.18 -36.10 -19.63
C GLY A 146 -0.78 -35.80 -20.79
N ASN A 147 -0.62 -34.64 -21.43
CA ASN A 147 -1.46 -34.23 -22.56
C ASN A 147 -1.32 -35.16 -23.77
N ARG A 148 -0.11 -35.64 -24.07
CA ARG A 148 0.10 -36.63 -25.14
C ARG A 148 -0.63 -37.95 -24.85
N ARG A 149 -0.55 -38.45 -23.61
CA ARG A 149 -1.27 -39.67 -23.19
C ARG A 149 -2.78 -39.49 -23.25
N VAL A 150 -3.30 -38.34 -22.83
CA VAL A 150 -4.73 -38.02 -22.95
C VAL A 150 -5.16 -37.97 -24.42
N SER A 151 -4.41 -37.28 -25.28
CA SER A 151 -4.73 -37.17 -26.72
C SER A 151 -4.74 -38.54 -27.42
N THR A 152 -3.73 -39.38 -27.16
CA THR A 152 -3.68 -40.75 -27.70
C THR A 152 -4.82 -41.63 -27.20
N THR A 153 -5.20 -41.50 -25.93
CA THR A 153 -6.36 -42.21 -25.37
C THR A 153 -7.66 -41.73 -26.03
N LEU A 154 -7.83 -40.42 -26.19
CA LEU A 154 -9.03 -39.82 -26.79
C LEU A 154 -9.21 -40.23 -28.26
N THR A 155 -8.13 -40.23 -29.05
CA THR A 155 -8.18 -40.75 -30.44
C THR A 155 -8.50 -42.24 -30.50
N THR A 156 -8.07 -43.02 -29.51
CA THR A 156 -8.40 -44.46 -29.43
C THR A 156 -9.86 -44.68 -29.07
N ILE A 157 -10.38 -43.96 -28.06
CA ILE A 157 -11.79 -44.01 -27.68
C ILE A 157 -12.68 -43.54 -28.83
N SER A 158 -12.33 -42.45 -29.53
CA SER A 158 -13.09 -41.94 -30.67
C SER A 158 -13.19 -42.98 -31.79
N ARG A 159 -12.09 -43.69 -32.11
CA ARG A 159 -12.11 -44.79 -33.10
C ARG A 159 -13.00 -45.96 -32.65
N ALA A 160 -12.89 -46.37 -31.39
CA ALA A 160 -13.73 -47.45 -30.84
C ALA A 160 -15.22 -47.07 -30.84
N LEU A 161 -15.54 -45.82 -30.50
CA LEU A 161 -16.90 -45.30 -30.53
C LEU A 161 -17.49 -45.31 -31.94
N HIS A 162 -16.73 -44.87 -32.95
CA HIS A 162 -17.17 -44.95 -34.34
C HIS A 162 -17.40 -46.40 -34.81
N ALA A 163 -16.52 -47.33 -34.45
CA ALA A 163 -16.70 -48.74 -34.77
C ALA A 163 -17.99 -49.30 -34.14
N GLN A 164 -18.23 -48.98 -32.86
CA GLN A 164 -19.47 -49.36 -32.16
C GLN A 164 -20.72 -48.72 -32.79
N GLN A 165 -20.65 -47.46 -33.22
CA GLN A 165 -21.77 -46.82 -33.93
C GLN A 165 -22.12 -47.55 -35.23
N GLU A 166 -21.13 -47.98 -36.01
CA GLU A 166 -21.35 -48.75 -37.25
C GLU A 166 -21.90 -50.15 -36.97
N GLU A 167 -21.43 -50.82 -35.91
CA GLU A 167 -21.97 -52.11 -35.47
C GLU A 167 -23.42 -51.99 -35.01
N ASN A 168 -23.74 -50.98 -34.20
CA ASN A 168 -25.11 -50.68 -33.77
C ASN A 168 -26.05 -50.42 -34.96
N LYS A 169 -25.61 -49.67 -35.98
CA LYS A 169 -26.39 -49.48 -37.23
C LYS A 169 -26.70 -50.79 -37.93
N LYS A 170 -25.71 -51.71 -38.03
CA LYS A 170 -25.91 -53.03 -38.65
C LYS A 170 -26.90 -53.90 -37.86
N LEU A 171 -26.82 -53.86 -36.54
CA LEU A 171 -27.75 -54.59 -35.67
C LEU A 171 -29.17 -54.06 -35.79
N LEU A 172 -29.34 -52.73 -35.82
CA LEU A 172 -30.64 -52.09 -36.07
C LEU A 172 -31.24 -52.54 -37.42
N ALA A 173 -30.45 -52.50 -38.51
CA ALA A 173 -30.92 -52.94 -39.82
C ALA A 173 -31.36 -54.41 -39.83
N LYS A 174 -30.65 -55.30 -39.13
CA LYS A 174 -31.05 -56.70 -38.97
C LYS A 174 -32.33 -56.86 -38.16
N LEU A 175 -32.50 -56.06 -37.10
CA LEU A 175 -33.70 -56.08 -36.28
C LEU A 175 -34.93 -55.65 -37.08
N ASP A 176 -34.81 -54.61 -37.90
CA ASP A 176 -35.88 -54.16 -38.81
C ASP A 176 -36.26 -55.24 -39.82
N GLU A 177 -35.26 -55.92 -40.41
CA GLU A 177 -35.51 -57.02 -41.35
C GLU A 177 -36.25 -58.18 -40.70
N LEU A 178 -35.81 -58.59 -39.49
CA LEU A 178 -36.50 -59.62 -38.71
C LEU A 178 -37.93 -59.22 -38.34
N SER A 179 -38.14 -57.96 -37.94
CA SER A 179 -39.47 -57.44 -37.61
C SER A 179 -40.41 -57.52 -38.81
N ARG A 180 -39.94 -57.11 -40.00
CA ARG A 180 -40.70 -57.24 -41.26
C ARG A 180 -41.05 -58.69 -41.60
N MET A 181 -40.12 -59.63 -41.38
CA MET A 181 -40.39 -61.07 -41.60
C MET A 181 -41.47 -61.62 -40.66
N ILE A 182 -41.48 -61.17 -39.40
CA ILE A 182 -42.51 -61.55 -38.43
C ILE A 182 -43.87 -60.99 -38.86
N GLU A 183 -43.95 -59.70 -39.20
CA GLU A 183 -45.17 -59.05 -39.67
C GLU A 183 -45.78 -59.76 -40.90
N GLN A 184 -44.95 -60.14 -41.87
CA GLN A 184 -45.38 -60.90 -43.06
C GLN A 184 -45.92 -62.29 -42.71
N LYS A 185 -45.37 -62.97 -41.69
CA LYS A 185 -45.87 -64.28 -41.23
C LYS A 185 -47.18 -64.19 -40.44
N THR A 186 -47.49 -63.05 -39.82
CA THR A 186 -48.74 -62.84 -39.08
C THR A 186 -49.95 -62.45 -39.95
N ILE A 187 -49.75 -62.10 -41.23
CA ILE A 187 -50.81 -61.65 -42.16
C ILE A 187 -51.40 -62.79 -43.01
N HIS A 188 -50.76 -63.96 -43.07
CA HIS A 188 -51.31 -65.16 -43.69
C HIS A 188 -51.44 -66.31 -42.68
N PRO A 189 -52.65 -66.56 -42.14
CA PRO A 189 -52.95 -67.79 -41.40
C PRO A 189 -52.99 -69.01 -42.32
#